data_AF-A0A2K1K9U2-F1
#
_entry.id   AF-A0A2K1K9U2-F1
#
_cell.length_a   1.000
_cell.length_b   1.000
_cell.length_c   1.000
_cell.angle_alpha   90.00
_cell.angle_beta   90.00
_cell.angle_gamma   90.00
#
_symmetry.space_group_name_H-M   'P 1'
#
loop_
_entity.id
_entity.type
_entity.pdbx_description
1 polymer ?
#
loop_
_entity_poly.entity_id
_entity_poly.type
_entity_poly.pdbx_seq_one_letter_code
_entity_poly.pdbx_strand_id
1 'polypeptide(L)'
;MESITSNEVAGFAVGALLLAAALATPKVDAFIAREQRRDLKLCMECGGVTRIPCARCKARGTINQNIFSFDDSNKPTTCPACRGRGNFPCPSCCGNKPGSSSSS
;
A
#
# COMPACT_ATOMS: atom_id res chain seq x y z
N MET A 1 18.08 23.76 -42.23
CA MET A 1 18.23 23.43 -40.80
C MET A 1 17.15 24.19 -40.07
N GLU A 2 16.03 23.54 -39.77
CA GLU A 2 14.91 24.15 -39.06
C GLU A 2 15.28 24.32 -37.59
N SER A 3 15.58 25.56 -37.21
CA SER A 3 15.84 25.94 -35.83
C SER A 3 14.57 25.73 -35.01
N ILE A 4 14.67 24.93 -33.95
CA ILE A 4 13.67 24.89 -32.88
C ILE A 4 13.37 26.34 -32.46
N THR A 5 12.10 26.73 -32.50
CA THR A 5 11.71 28.11 -32.19
C THR A 5 11.77 28.31 -30.67
N SER A 6 12.24 29.47 -30.19
CA SER A 6 12.45 29.73 -28.75
C SER A 6 11.19 29.48 -27.89
N ASN A 7 9.99 29.60 -28.49
CA ASN A 7 8.72 29.31 -27.83
C ASN A 7 8.50 27.81 -27.57
N GLU A 8 9.01 26.93 -28.43
CA GLU A 8 8.86 25.48 -28.29
C GLU A 8 9.69 24.95 -27.11
N VAL A 9 10.91 25.47 -26.94
CA VAL A 9 11.77 25.19 -25.78
C VAL A 9 11.13 25.67 -24.48
N ALA A 10 10.53 26.86 -24.49
CA ALA A 10 9.84 27.38 -23.31
C ALA A 10 8.64 26.50 -22.92
N GLY A 11 7.84 26.06 -23.90
CA GLY A 11 6.75 25.12 -23.68
C GLY A 11 7.22 23.78 -23.11
N PHE A 12 8.33 23.23 -23.63
CA PHE A 12 8.89 21.98 -23.14
C PHE A 12 9.46 22.11 -21.72
N ALA A 13 10.13 23.22 -21.41
CA ALA A 13 10.68 23.48 -20.09
C ALA A 13 9.57 23.62 -19.03
N VAL A 14 8.51 24.38 -19.32
CA VAL A 14 7.37 24.53 -18.41
C VAL A 14 6.60 23.21 -18.27
N GLY A 15 6.41 22.48 -19.38
CA GLY A 15 5.79 21.15 -19.37
C GLY A 15 6.56 20.13 -18.52
N ALA A 16 7.89 20.10 -18.66
CA ALA A 16 8.76 19.23 -17.87
C ALA A 16 8.75 19.59 -16.37
N LEU A 17 8.72 20.88 -16.04
CA LEU A 17 8.63 21.37 -14.66
C LEU A 17 7.33 20.92 -13.98
N LEU A 18 6.19 21.09 -14.67
CA LEU A 18 4.88 20.67 -14.16
C LEU A 18 4.79 19.15 -13.98
N LEU A 19 5.35 18.39 -14.92
CA LEU A 19 5.41 16.93 -14.81
C LEU A 19 6.26 16.49 -13.61
N ALA A 20 7.41 17.13 -13.40
CA ALA A 20 8.26 16.85 -12.24
C ALA A 20 7.54 17.18 -10.92
N ALA A 21 6.80 18.29 -10.87
CA ALA A 21 5.98 18.66 -9.71
C ALA A 21 4.87 17.63 -9.44
N ALA A 22 4.18 17.16 -10.48
CA ALA A 22 3.13 16.15 -10.37
C ALA A 22 3.65 14.76 -9.96
N LEU A 23 4.89 14.43 -10.30
CA LEU A 23 5.54 13.19 -9.84
C LEU A 23 6.10 13.31 -8.40
N ALA A 24 6.30 14.53 -7.91
CA ALA A 24 6.79 14.81 -6.56
C ALA A 24 5.66 14.80 -5.51
N THR A 25 4.44 15.17 -5.86
CA THR A 25 3.27 15.16 -4.96
C THR A 25 3.03 13.82 -4.24
N PRO A 26 2.99 12.64 -4.90
CA PRO A 26 2.79 11.37 -4.20
C PRO A 26 3.99 10.98 -3.32
N LYS A 27 5.19 11.50 -3.60
CA LYS A 27 6.38 11.25 -2.76
C LYS A 27 6.31 12.05 -1.46
N VAL A 28 5.81 13.28 -1.51
CA VAL A 28 5.62 14.12 -0.32
C VAL A 28 4.50 13.57 0.57
N ASP A 29 3.38 13.15 -0.02
CA ASP A 29 2.27 12.54 0.72
C ASP A 29 2.71 11.23 1.42
N ALA A 30 3.53 10.40 0.74
CA ALA A 30 4.13 9.21 1.32
C ALA A 30 5.12 9.51 2.46
N PHE A 31 5.74 10.69 2.48
CA PHE A 31 6.64 11.12 3.55
C PHE A 31 5.85 11.63 4.76
N ILE A 32 4.84 12.48 4.55
CA ILE A 32 3.97 12.99 5.62
C ILE A 32 3.20 11.85 6.31
N ALA A 33 2.72 10.87 5.53
CA ALA A 33 2.07 9.68 6.07
C ALA A 33 3.01 8.78 6.90
N ARG A 34 4.34 8.90 6.75
CA ARG A 34 5.32 8.19 7.59
C ARG A 34 5.57 8.92 8.91
N GLU A 35 5.66 10.26 8.88
CA GLU A 35 5.86 11.07 10.08
C GLU A 35 4.67 10.96 11.06
N GLN A 36 3.41 11.00 10.57
CA GLN A 36 2.23 10.82 11.43
C GLN A 36 2.13 9.44 12.10
N ARG A 37 2.83 8.42 11.58
CA ARG A 37 2.81 7.07 12.18
C ARG A 37 3.80 6.91 13.33
N ARG A 38 4.80 7.79 13.49
CA ARG A 38 5.79 7.62 14.57
C ARG A 38 5.29 7.99 15.96
N ASP A 39 4.33 8.90 16.08
CA ASP A 39 3.90 9.43 17.38
C ASP A 39 2.83 8.55 18.08
N LEU A 40 2.27 7.56 17.38
CA LEU A 40 1.10 6.80 17.85
C LEU A 40 1.44 5.53 18.65
N LYS A 41 2.68 5.36 19.14
CA LYS A 41 3.16 4.16 19.88
C LYS A 41 2.69 2.84 19.23
N LEU A 42 2.81 2.77 17.90
CA LEU A 42 2.39 1.60 17.13
C LEU A 42 3.33 0.43 17.44
N CYS A 43 2.78 -0.78 17.50
CA CYS A 43 3.60 -1.98 17.64
C CYS A 43 4.58 -2.09 16.47
N MET A 44 5.87 -2.33 16.79
CA MET A 44 6.97 -2.31 15.82
C MET A 44 6.87 -3.40 14.75
N GLU A 45 6.18 -4.51 15.03
CA GLU A 45 5.95 -5.57 14.04
C GLU A 45 4.75 -5.28 13.12
N CYS A 46 3.62 -4.81 13.68
CA CYS A 46 2.38 -4.65 12.93
C CYS A 46 2.16 -3.22 12.39
N GLY A 47 3.00 -2.24 12.76
CA GLY A 47 2.78 -0.83 12.47
C GLY A 47 1.41 -0.33 12.98
N GLY A 48 0.88 -1.00 14.03
CA GLY A 48 -0.45 -0.81 14.63
C GLY A 48 -1.66 -1.18 13.78
N VAL A 49 -1.47 -1.90 12.67
CA VAL A 49 -2.57 -2.44 11.86
C VAL A 49 -3.23 -3.64 12.55
N THR A 50 -2.62 -4.19 13.61
CA THR A 50 -3.05 -5.38 14.41
C THR A 50 -3.16 -6.71 13.64
N ARG A 51 -3.19 -6.64 12.30
CA ARG A 51 -3.30 -7.76 11.39
C ARG A 51 -2.24 -7.66 10.31
N ILE A 52 -1.50 -8.75 10.12
CA ILE A 52 -0.45 -8.89 9.12
C ILE A 52 -1.08 -9.55 7.89
N PRO A 53 -0.88 -9.02 6.67
CA PRO A 53 -1.45 -9.61 5.46
C PRO A 53 -0.86 -11.00 5.21
N CYS A 54 -1.70 -11.95 4.80
CA CYS A 54 -1.24 -13.27 4.43
C CYS A 54 -0.50 -13.18 3.09
N ALA A 55 0.81 -13.46 3.11
CA ALA A 55 1.65 -13.43 1.91
C ALA A 55 1.19 -14.41 0.82
N ARG A 56 0.65 -15.58 1.21
CA ARG A 56 0.19 -16.62 0.28
C ARG A 56 -1.01 -16.21 -0.58
N CYS A 57 -1.96 -15.48 0.00
CA CYS A 57 -3.16 -15.02 -0.73
C CYS A 57 -3.14 -13.51 -1.00
N LYS A 58 -2.03 -12.82 -0.69
CA LYS A 58 -1.89 -11.36 -0.84
C LYS A 58 -3.09 -10.60 -0.25
N ALA A 59 -3.48 -10.97 0.97
CA ALA A 59 -4.64 -10.42 1.66
C ALA A 59 -6.04 -10.71 1.09
N ARG A 60 -6.18 -11.51 0.03
CA ARG A 60 -7.49 -11.85 -0.57
C ARG A 60 -8.30 -12.88 0.23
N GLY A 61 -7.64 -13.73 1.02
CA GLY A 61 -8.31 -14.85 1.70
C GLY A 61 -8.59 -16.05 0.79
N THR A 62 -8.58 -15.85 -0.53
CA THR A 62 -8.68 -16.90 -1.53
C THR A 62 -7.44 -16.92 -2.41
N ILE A 63 -7.10 -18.10 -2.92
CA ILE A 63 -6.07 -18.28 -3.93
C ILE A 63 -6.78 -18.64 -5.23
N ASN A 64 -6.69 -17.77 -6.23
CA ASN A 64 -7.05 -18.14 -7.60
C ASN A 64 -5.78 -18.68 -8.25
N GLN A 65 -5.80 -19.94 -8.64
CA GLN A 65 -4.64 -20.59 -9.23
C GLN A 65 -4.39 -20.15 -10.68
N ASN A 66 -5.27 -19.34 -11.30
CA ASN A 66 -5.06 -18.90 -12.66
C ASN A 66 -5.41 -17.42 -12.88
N ILE A 67 -4.39 -16.57 -13.00
CA ILE A 67 -4.53 -15.14 -13.36
C ILE A 67 -4.79 -14.96 -14.86
N PHE A 68 -4.50 -15.99 -15.68
CA PHE A 68 -4.59 -15.93 -17.15
C PHE A 68 -5.81 -16.64 -17.75
N SER A 69 -6.72 -17.20 -16.93
CA SER A 69 -7.94 -17.82 -17.44
C SER A 69 -9.16 -17.06 -16.93
N PHE A 70 -9.88 -16.44 -17.87
CA PHE A 70 -11.21 -15.86 -17.71
C PHE A 70 -12.30 -16.95 -17.65
N ASP A 71 -12.01 -18.06 -16.96
CA ASP A 71 -12.97 -19.15 -16.79
C ASP A 71 -13.73 -18.94 -15.48
N ASP A 72 -15.00 -18.56 -15.60
CA ASP A 72 -15.93 -18.31 -14.49
C ASP A 72 -16.18 -19.57 -13.62
N SER A 73 -15.80 -20.75 -14.12
CA SER A 73 -16.00 -22.02 -13.42
C SER A 73 -14.94 -22.32 -12.36
N ASN A 74 -13.83 -21.57 -12.33
CA ASN A 74 -12.74 -21.84 -11.39
C ASN A 74 -13.06 -21.23 -10.01
N LYS A 75 -13.74 -22.02 -9.16
CA LYS A 75 -14.17 -21.56 -7.84
C LYS A 75 -12.97 -21.11 -7.01
N PRO A 76 -12.98 -19.89 -6.46
CA PRO A 76 -11.87 -19.38 -5.66
C PRO A 76 -11.69 -20.29 -4.43
N THR A 77 -10.53 -20.95 -4.35
CA THR A 77 -10.24 -21.84 -3.25
C THR A 77 -9.82 -21.03 -2.02
N THR A 78 -10.41 -21.34 -0.88
CA THR A 78 -10.07 -20.71 0.40
C THR A 78 -8.59 -20.94 0.70
N CYS A 79 -7.85 -19.89 1.04
CA CYS A 79 -6.43 -20.03 1.35
C CYS A 79 -6.28 -20.87 2.64
N PRO A 80 -5.61 -22.03 2.59
CA PRO A 80 -5.49 -22.91 3.76
C PRO A 80 -4.62 -22.28 4.86
N ALA A 81 -3.68 -21.41 4.48
CA ALA A 81 -2.78 -20.77 5.42
C ALA A 81 -3.50 -19.78 6.35
N CYS A 82 -4.34 -18.91 5.81
CA CYS A 82 -5.10 -17.93 6.61
C CYS A 82 -6.57 -18.34 6.84
N ARG A 83 -6.96 -19.57 6.46
CA ARG A 83 -8.32 -20.10 6.54
C ARG A 83 -9.38 -19.14 6.01
N GLY A 84 -9.10 -18.50 4.87
CA GLY A 84 -10.04 -17.55 4.25
C GLY A 84 -10.00 -16.12 4.76
N ARG A 85 -9.27 -15.83 5.85
CA ARG A 85 -9.29 -14.49 6.48
C ARG A 85 -8.47 -13.43 5.75
N GLY A 86 -7.54 -13.84 4.88
CA GLY A 86 -6.61 -12.94 4.20
C GLY A 86 -5.51 -12.35 5.08
N ASN A 87 -5.59 -12.50 6.40
CA ASN A 87 -4.64 -11.92 7.34
C ASN A 87 -4.38 -12.86 8.52
N PHE A 88 -3.31 -12.57 9.23
CA PHE A 88 -2.95 -13.18 10.49
C PHE A 88 -3.01 -12.11 11.59
N PRO A 89 -3.49 -12.44 12.79
CA PRO A 89 -3.28 -11.55 13.94
C PRO A 89 -1.78 -11.38 14.15
N CYS A 90 -1.34 -10.16 14.44
CA CYS A 90 0.06 -9.95 14.77
C CYS A 90 0.38 -10.64 16.10
N PRO A 91 1.47 -11.42 16.18
CA PRO A 91 1.84 -12.15 17.40
C PRO A 91 2.16 -11.22 18.56
N SER A 92 2.74 -10.04 18.29
CA SER A 92 3.12 -9.08 19.33
C SER A 92 1.99 -8.15 19.79
N CYS A 93 0.90 -8.03 19.02
CA CYS A 93 -0.17 -7.06 19.28
C CYS A 93 -1.58 -7.70 19.28
N CYS A 94 -1.70 -9.03 19.39
CA CYS A 94 -3.00 -9.71 19.42
C CYS A 94 -3.76 -9.41 20.73
N GLY A 95 -4.63 -8.40 20.71
CA GLY A 95 -5.53 -8.06 21.83
C GLY A 95 -5.36 -6.65 22.39
N ASN A 96 -4.21 -6.01 22.20
CA ASN A 96 -4.02 -4.61 22.56
C ASN A 96 -4.27 -3.73 21.33
N LYS A 97 -5.45 -3.12 21.28
CA LYS A 97 -5.67 -1.97 20.39
C LYS A 97 -4.73 -0.86 20.83
N PRO A 98 -3.92 -0.27 19.93
CA PRO A 98 -3.22 0.98 20.26
C PRO A 98 -4.29 2.04 20.54
N GLY A 99 -4.52 2.32 21.82
CA GLY A 99 -5.63 3.15 22.33
C GLY A 99 -6.29 2.63 23.61
N SER A 100 -6.11 1.35 23.99
CA SER A 100 -6.46 0.89 25.34
C SER A 100 -5.28 1.12 26.28
N SER A 101 -5.02 2.40 26.60
CA SER A 101 -4.39 2.74 27.86
C SER A 101 -5.25 2.15 28.97
N SER A 102 -4.76 1.06 29.54
CA SER A 102 -5.09 0.59 30.87
C SER A 102 -4.93 1.76 31.86
N SER A 103 -6.03 2.44 32.14
CA SER A 103 -6.16 3.30 33.32
C SER A 103 -6.21 2.37 34.53
N SER A 104 -5.08 2.28 35.23
CA SER A 104 -5.03 1.79 36.62
C SER A 104 -5.68 2.81 37.54
#